data_AF-A0A5E4JF39-F1
#
_entry.id   AF-A0A5E4JF39-F1
#
_cell.length_a   1.000
_cell.length_b   1.000
_cell.length_c   1.000
_cell.angle_alpha   90.00
_cell.angle_beta   90.00
_cell.angle_gamma   90.00
#
_symmetry.space_group_name_H-M   'P 1'
#
loop_
_entity.id
_entity.type
_entity.pdbx_description
1 polymer ?
#
loop_
_entity_poly.entity_id
_entity_poly.type
_entity_poly.pdbx_seq_one_letter_code
_entity_poly.pdbx_strand_id
1 'polypeptide(L)'
;MAEKKVVGIKKTDTLGSVIDSYPEIAPVLATAGLHCIGCHVSAYESIEEGCRAHGMSKKDVDDLVKSANKRIAEYEKLPKVSFTEKSVLELDKRLSKSKPKKKFARLVQVFGEFDFEAMDKKEKEDIVIEAEAKSKKISVIASPRVERMLRGVRIDFDAKQNDFVAART
;
A
#
# COMPACT_ATOMS: atom_id res chain seq x y z
N MET A 1 -13.22 -19.05 -0.15
CA MET A 1 -12.78 -19.42 1.20
C MET A 1 -12.23 -18.15 1.83
N ALA A 2 -12.73 -17.74 2.99
CA ALA A 2 -12.21 -16.55 3.67
C ALA A 2 -10.89 -16.94 4.35
N GLU A 3 -9.77 -16.59 3.72
CA GLU A 3 -8.45 -16.82 4.31
C GLU A 3 -8.33 -15.96 5.57
N LYS A 4 -8.08 -16.65 6.70
CA LYS A 4 -7.76 -16.02 7.97
C LYS A 4 -6.61 -15.05 7.74
N LYS A 5 -6.76 -13.81 8.22
CA LYS A 5 -5.70 -12.80 8.30
C LYS A 5 -4.57 -13.34 9.19
N VAL A 6 -3.63 -14.08 8.60
CA VAL A 6 -2.39 -14.48 9.25
C VAL A 6 -1.57 -13.19 9.38
N VAL A 7 -1.33 -12.75 10.62
CA VAL A 7 -0.43 -11.63 10.86
C VAL A 7 1.00 -12.11 10.60
N GLY A 8 1.59 -11.65 9.50
CA GLY A 8 2.94 -12.00 9.10
C GLY A 8 3.02 -13.04 7.98
N ILE A 9 4.25 -13.42 7.64
CA ILE A 9 4.63 -14.31 6.54
C ILE A 9 5.47 -15.47 7.04
N LYS A 10 5.48 -16.55 6.27
CA LYS A 10 6.30 -17.75 6.45
C LYS A 10 7.18 -17.95 5.23
N LYS A 11 8.28 -18.67 5.40
CA LYS A 11 9.20 -18.99 4.29
C LYS A 11 8.60 -19.86 3.19
N THR A 12 7.53 -20.61 3.51
CA THR A 12 6.75 -21.41 2.57
C THR A 12 5.72 -20.60 1.78
N ASP A 13 5.49 -19.34 2.16
CA ASP A 13 4.53 -18.49 1.47
C ASP A 13 5.12 -18.05 0.12
N THR A 14 4.25 -17.88 -0.86
CA THR A 14 4.62 -17.47 -2.22
C THR A 14 5.01 -15.99 -2.27
N LEU A 15 6.13 -15.67 -2.93
CA LEU A 15 6.66 -14.30 -3.02
C LEU A 15 5.65 -13.30 -3.58
N GLY A 16 4.91 -13.66 -4.64
CA GLY A 16 3.91 -12.78 -5.25
C GLY A 16 2.78 -12.40 -4.29
N SER A 17 2.20 -13.39 -3.61
CA SER A 17 1.12 -13.18 -2.63
C SER A 17 1.58 -12.35 -1.44
N VAL A 18 2.80 -12.61 -0.97
CA VAL A 18 3.41 -11.90 0.14
C VAL A 18 3.66 -10.42 -0.20
N ILE A 19 4.21 -10.11 -1.37
CA ILE A 19 4.40 -8.71 -1.80
C ILE A 19 3.08 -8.00 -2.06
N ASP A 20 2.06 -8.71 -2.53
CA ASP A 20 0.73 -8.12 -2.71
C ASP A 20 0.07 -7.74 -1.39
N SER A 21 0.21 -8.61 -0.39
CA SER A 21 -0.34 -8.41 0.95
C SER A 21 0.49 -7.42 1.79
N TYR A 22 1.82 -7.43 1.61
CA TYR A 22 2.80 -6.72 2.44
C TYR A 22 3.84 -5.95 1.61
N PRO A 23 3.44 -4.98 0.78
CA PRO A 23 4.35 -4.25 -0.11
C PRO A 23 5.51 -3.55 0.64
N GLU A 24 5.36 -3.24 1.93
CA GLU A 24 6.39 -2.60 2.75
C GLU A 24 7.64 -3.45 2.99
N ILE A 25 7.56 -4.77 2.77
CA ILE A 25 8.71 -5.67 2.94
C ILE A 25 9.54 -5.81 1.67
N ALA A 26 9.07 -5.28 0.52
CA ALA A 26 9.82 -5.37 -0.74
C ALA A 26 11.27 -4.87 -0.60
N PRO A 27 11.56 -3.75 0.10
CA PRO A 27 12.93 -3.34 0.38
C PRO A 27 13.71 -4.36 1.21
N VAL A 28 13.07 -5.00 2.20
CA VAL A 28 13.71 -6.03 3.05
C VAL A 28 14.12 -7.23 2.21
N LEU A 29 13.24 -7.72 1.35
CA LEU A 29 13.55 -8.83 0.45
C LEU A 29 14.61 -8.46 -0.60
N ALA A 30 14.57 -7.22 -1.12
CA ALA A 30 15.56 -6.72 -2.06
C ALA A 30 16.98 -6.70 -1.45
N THR A 31 17.14 -6.35 -0.16
CA THR A 31 18.45 -6.41 0.51
C THR A 31 19.04 -7.82 0.59
N ALA A 32 18.20 -8.86 0.49
CA ALA A 32 18.64 -10.26 0.45
C ALA A 32 18.92 -10.78 -0.97
N GLY A 33 18.95 -9.90 -1.98
CA GLY A 33 19.21 -10.28 -3.37
C GLY A 33 17.96 -10.68 -4.16
N LEU A 34 16.78 -10.67 -3.54
CA LEU A 34 15.49 -10.91 -4.20
C LEU A 34 14.96 -9.65 -4.88
N HIS A 35 15.75 -8.99 -5.71
CA HIS A 35 15.28 -7.82 -6.47
C HIS A 35 14.34 -8.22 -7.63
N CYS A 36 14.40 -9.48 -8.06
CA CYS A 36 13.61 -10.05 -9.15
C CYS A 36 12.16 -10.39 -8.79
N ILE A 37 11.61 -9.92 -7.66
CA ILE A 37 10.23 -10.26 -7.24
C ILE A 37 9.16 -9.72 -8.22
N GLY A 38 9.55 -8.83 -9.15
CA GLY A 38 8.73 -8.41 -10.29
C GLY A 38 8.87 -9.27 -11.56
N CYS A 39 9.70 -10.33 -11.57
CA CYS A 39 9.84 -11.25 -12.69
C CYS A 39 8.71 -12.29 -12.66
N HIS A 40 8.11 -12.57 -13.83
CA HIS A 40 6.96 -13.48 -13.97
C HIS A 40 7.19 -14.88 -13.37
N VAL A 41 8.45 -15.33 -13.29
CA VAL A 41 8.83 -16.64 -12.74
C VAL A 41 8.81 -16.64 -11.21
N SER A 42 9.37 -15.61 -10.58
CA SER A 42 9.53 -15.55 -9.12
C SER A 42 8.22 -15.28 -8.37
N ALA A 43 7.15 -14.91 -9.06
CA ALA A 43 5.85 -14.68 -8.45
C ALA A 43 5.20 -15.96 -7.89
N TYR A 44 5.61 -17.15 -8.36
CA TYR A 44 5.05 -18.45 -7.97
C TYR A 44 5.95 -19.26 -7.03
N GLU A 45 7.18 -18.82 -6.81
CA GLU A 45 8.13 -19.49 -5.91
C GLU A 45 7.84 -19.12 -4.44
N SER A 46 8.11 -20.05 -3.52
CA SER A 46 8.14 -19.72 -2.10
C SER A 46 9.35 -18.82 -1.78
N ILE A 47 9.27 -18.09 -0.67
CA ILE A 47 10.41 -17.29 -0.18
C ILE A 47 11.65 -18.17 0.00
N GLU A 48 11.51 -19.37 0.58
CA GLU A 48 12.62 -20.29 0.81
C GLU A 48 13.25 -20.76 -0.50
N GLU A 49 12.45 -21.15 -1.50
CA GLU A 49 12.96 -21.56 -2.81
C GLU A 49 13.70 -20.43 -3.52
N GLY A 50 13.10 -19.23 -3.58
CA GLY A 50 13.73 -18.06 -4.18
C GLY A 50 15.04 -17.69 -3.49
N CYS A 51 15.07 -17.69 -2.15
CA CYS A 51 16.31 -17.43 -1.40
C CYS A 51 17.39 -18.48 -1.67
N ARG A 52 17.01 -19.76 -1.69
CA ARG A 52 17.96 -20.87 -1.89
C ARG A 52 18.51 -20.90 -3.30
N ALA A 53 17.73 -20.51 -4.32
CA ALA A 53 18.21 -20.34 -5.69
C ALA A 53 19.33 -19.28 -5.80
N HIS A 54 19.35 -18.32 -4.87
CA HIS A 54 20.38 -17.29 -4.74
C HIS A 54 21.48 -17.63 -3.72
N GLY A 55 21.59 -18.89 -3.29
CA GLY A 55 22.69 -19.38 -2.45
C GLY A 55 22.56 -19.07 -0.96
N MET A 56 21.39 -18.61 -0.50
CA MET A 56 21.15 -18.35 0.92
C MET A 56 21.04 -19.64 1.74
N SER A 57 21.65 -19.65 2.93
CA SER A 57 21.50 -20.76 3.87
C SER A 57 20.11 -20.74 4.52
N LYS A 58 19.69 -21.86 5.11
CA LYS A 58 18.43 -21.94 5.88
C LYS A 58 18.35 -20.87 6.97
N LYS A 59 19.49 -20.56 7.61
CA LYS A 59 19.57 -19.54 8.65
C LYS A 59 19.31 -18.15 8.07
N ASP A 60 19.89 -17.83 6.91
CA ASP A 60 19.68 -16.55 6.24
C ASP A 60 18.21 -16.35 5.85
N VAL A 61 17.53 -17.43 5.40
CA VAL A 61 16.09 -17.41 5.12
C VAL A 61 15.27 -17.14 6.39
N ASP A 62 15.60 -17.82 7.48
CA ASP A 62 14.90 -17.65 8.75
C ASP A 62 15.09 -16.21 9.30
N ASP A 63 16.30 -15.63 9.18
CA ASP A 63 16.60 -14.25 9.56
C ASP A 63 15.91 -13.22 8.66
N LEU A 64 15.79 -13.49 7.35
CA LEU A 64 15.05 -12.66 6.40
C LEU A 64 13.56 -12.60 6.75
N VAL A 65 12.93 -13.76 6.97
CA VAL A 65 11.50 -13.84 7.33
C VAL A 65 11.24 -13.15 8.67
N LYS A 66 12.15 -13.29 9.64
CA LYS A 66 12.06 -12.55 10.91
C LYS A 66 12.12 -11.03 10.69
N SER A 67 13.03 -10.56 9.85
CA SER A 67 13.18 -9.13 9.53
C SER A 67 11.94 -8.58 8.80
N ALA A 68 11.40 -9.34 7.85
CA ALA A 68 10.15 -8.99 7.17
C ALA A 68 8.96 -8.93 8.13
N ASN A 69 8.80 -9.92 9.01
CA ASN A 69 7.73 -9.92 10.02
C ASN A 69 7.86 -8.78 11.02
N LYS A 70 9.09 -8.40 11.39
CA LYS A 70 9.32 -7.19 12.20
C LYS A 70 8.83 -5.94 11.47
N ARG A 71 9.15 -5.80 10.18
CA ARG A 71 8.71 -4.67 9.35
C ARG A 71 7.19 -4.59 9.23
N ILE A 72 6.53 -5.73 9.03
CA ILE A 72 5.06 -5.84 9.01
C ILE A 72 4.48 -5.34 10.33
N ALA A 73 5.02 -5.80 11.47
CA ALA A 73 4.55 -5.40 12.79
C ALA A 73 4.77 -3.91 13.08
N GLU A 74 5.82 -3.28 12.52
CA GLU A 74 6.02 -1.83 12.58
C GLU A 74 4.92 -1.10 11.79
N TYR A 75 4.56 -1.56 10.59
CA TYR A 75 3.52 -0.95 9.75
C TYR A 75 2.11 -1.13 10.30
N GLU A 76 1.84 -2.20 11.06
CA GLU A 76 0.56 -2.35 11.77
C GLU A 76 0.34 -1.31 12.86
N LYS A 77 1.40 -0.68 13.36
CA LYS A 77 1.33 0.37 14.39
C LYS A 77 1.21 1.77 13.79
N LEU A 78 1.52 1.93 12.51
CA LEU A 78 1.44 3.22 11.85
C LEU A 78 -0.04 3.62 11.68
N PRO A 79 -0.37 4.92 11.87
CA PRO A 79 -1.70 5.40 11.57
C PRO A 79 -2.01 5.25 10.08
N LYS A 80 -3.29 5.17 9.75
CA LYS A 80 -3.74 5.26 8.36
C LYS A 80 -3.31 6.59 7.75
N VAL A 81 -3.27 6.65 6.42
CA VAL A 81 -3.00 7.88 5.68
C VAL A 81 -3.89 9.03 6.16
N SER A 82 -3.28 10.21 6.29
CA SER A 82 -3.95 11.44 6.73
C SER A 82 -3.88 12.52 5.65
N PHE A 83 -4.75 13.51 5.74
CA PHE A 83 -4.94 14.53 4.70
C PHE A 83 -4.85 15.92 5.32
N THR A 84 -4.18 16.86 4.65
CA THR A 84 -4.24 18.28 5.00
C THR A 84 -5.57 18.89 4.57
N GLU A 85 -5.92 20.03 5.17
CA GLU A 85 -7.06 20.82 4.72
C GLU A 85 -7.03 21.13 3.21
N LYS A 86 -5.86 21.51 2.68
CA LYS A 86 -5.71 21.82 1.25
C LYS A 86 -6.03 20.62 0.37
N SER A 87 -5.52 19.44 0.74
CA SER A 87 -5.78 18.20 -0.01
C SER A 87 -7.27 17.84 0.00
N VAL A 88 -7.94 17.96 1.15
CA VAL A 88 -9.39 17.70 1.24
C VAL A 88 -10.20 18.68 0.39
N LEU A 89 -9.89 19.98 0.44
CA LEU A 89 -10.60 20.97 -0.37
C LEU A 89 -10.39 20.76 -1.87
N GLU A 90 -9.19 20.38 -2.30
CA GLU A 90 -8.95 20.07 -3.71
C GLU A 90 -9.64 18.77 -4.13
N LEU A 91 -9.68 17.73 -3.28
CA LEU A 91 -10.45 16.52 -3.55
C LEU A 91 -11.95 16.80 -3.71
N ASP A 92 -12.54 17.63 -2.84
CA ASP A 92 -13.97 18.04 -2.95
C ASP A 92 -14.21 18.72 -4.30
N LYS A 93 -13.31 19.63 -4.68
CA LYS A 93 -13.37 20.34 -5.95
C LYS A 93 -13.26 19.39 -7.14
N ARG A 94 -12.30 18.46 -7.16
CA ARG A 94 -12.15 17.45 -8.24
C ARG A 94 -13.38 16.55 -8.34
N LEU A 95 -13.88 16.05 -7.22
CA LEU A 95 -15.11 15.23 -7.18
C LEU A 95 -16.34 16.01 -7.66
N SER A 96 -16.49 17.29 -7.29
CA SER A 96 -17.62 18.12 -7.72
C SER A 96 -17.65 18.39 -9.23
N LYS A 97 -16.48 18.37 -9.90
CA LYS A 97 -16.34 18.55 -11.35
C LYS A 97 -16.60 17.27 -12.14
N SER A 98 -16.49 16.10 -11.50
CA SER A 98 -16.81 14.83 -12.15
C SER A 98 -18.30 14.77 -12.50
N LYS A 99 -18.62 14.41 -13.75
CA LYS A 99 -19.98 14.18 -14.23
C LYS A 99 -20.09 12.75 -14.75
N PRO A 100 -20.94 11.89 -14.16
CA PRO A 100 -21.80 12.14 -12.99
C PRO A 100 -21.00 12.36 -11.70
N LYS A 101 -21.62 13.02 -10.71
CA LYS A 101 -20.99 13.29 -9.41
C LYS A 101 -20.69 11.97 -8.70
N LYS A 102 -19.40 11.70 -8.51
CA LYS A 102 -18.89 10.49 -7.85
C LYS A 102 -18.95 10.62 -6.33
N LYS A 103 -19.01 9.48 -5.63
CA LYS A 103 -19.16 9.41 -4.17
C LYS A 103 -17.83 9.28 -3.41
N PHE A 104 -16.86 8.61 -4.01
CA PHE A 104 -15.59 8.27 -3.39
C PHE A 104 -14.43 8.82 -4.20
N ALA A 105 -13.36 9.22 -3.52
CA ALA A 105 -12.04 9.40 -4.14
C ALA A 105 -11.23 8.12 -3.89
N ARG A 106 -10.91 7.36 -4.93
CA ARG A 106 -10.08 6.16 -4.84
C ARG A 106 -8.62 6.53 -4.95
N LEU A 107 -7.83 6.24 -3.91
CA LEU A 107 -6.38 6.26 -3.99
C LEU A 107 -5.91 5.10 -4.87
N VAL A 108 -5.20 5.44 -5.93
CA VAL A 108 -4.60 4.49 -6.88
C VAL A 108 -3.10 4.72 -6.95
N GLN A 109 -2.37 3.64 -7.27
CA GLN A 109 -0.95 3.73 -7.57
C GLN A 109 -0.76 3.61 -9.08
N VAL A 110 -0.14 4.62 -9.70
CA VAL A 110 0.11 4.70 -11.14
C VAL A 110 1.61 4.94 -11.34
N PHE A 111 2.31 4.00 -12.00
CA PHE A 111 3.76 4.08 -12.25
C PHE A 111 4.64 4.38 -11.01
N GLY A 112 4.20 3.97 -9.83
CA GLY A 112 4.93 4.19 -8.56
C GLY A 112 4.51 5.46 -7.82
N GLU A 113 3.75 6.34 -8.46
CA GLU A 113 3.15 7.53 -7.85
C GLU A 113 1.73 7.25 -7.40
N PHE A 114 1.19 8.11 -6.52
CA PHE A 114 -0.18 7.98 -6.02
C PHE A 114 -1.05 9.10 -6.60
N ASP A 115 -2.23 8.72 -7.09
CA ASP A 115 -3.24 9.66 -7.59
C ASP A 115 -4.63 9.28 -7.08
N PHE A 116 -5.63 10.07 -7.45
CA PHE A 116 -7.02 9.90 -7.05
C PHE A 116 -7.95 9.76 -8.24
N GLU A 117 -8.73 8.69 -8.23
CA GLU A 117 -9.79 8.45 -9.20
C GLU A 117 -11.17 8.64 -8.58
N ALA A 118 -12.08 9.28 -9.30
CA ALA A 118 -13.44 9.52 -8.83
C ALA A 118 -14.33 8.28 -9.06
N MET A 119 -14.86 7.69 -7.99
CA MET A 119 -15.59 6.40 -8.02
C MET A 119 -17.02 6.52 -7.49
N ASP A 120 -17.95 5.79 -8.10
CA ASP A 120 -19.36 5.72 -7.66
C ASP A 120 -19.59 4.72 -6.53
N LYS A 121 -18.79 3.66 -6.52
CA LYS A 121 -18.91 2.52 -5.62
C LYS A 121 -17.52 2.15 -5.10
N LYS A 122 -17.51 1.53 -3.92
CA LYS A 122 -16.34 0.87 -3.37
C LYS A 122 -16.38 -0.61 -3.70
N GLU A 123 -15.20 -1.22 -3.79
CA GLU A 123 -15.04 -2.67 -3.81
C GLU A 123 -15.26 -3.26 -2.41
N LYS A 124 -15.39 -4.59 -2.35
CA LYS A 124 -15.68 -5.30 -1.10
C LYS A 124 -14.52 -5.17 -0.12
N GLU A 125 -13.29 -5.29 -0.60
CA GLU A 125 -12.05 -5.24 0.17
C GLU A 125 -11.52 -3.83 0.40
N ASP A 126 -12.13 -2.81 -0.22
CA ASP A 126 -11.67 -1.43 -0.05
C ASP A 126 -11.78 -0.95 1.39
N ILE A 127 -10.72 -0.31 1.84
CA ILE A 127 -10.65 0.38 3.12
C ILE A 127 -11.13 1.80 2.90
N VAL A 128 -12.12 2.22 3.70
CA VAL A 128 -12.62 3.60 3.73
C VAL A 128 -11.81 4.41 4.74
N ILE A 129 -11.37 5.59 4.30
CA ILE A 129 -10.64 6.58 5.09
C ILE A 129 -11.41 7.89 4.97
N GLU A 130 -11.90 8.40 6.10
CA GLU A 130 -12.63 9.66 6.13
C GLU A 130 -11.65 10.82 6.25
N ALA A 131 -11.67 11.71 5.27
CA ALA A 131 -10.87 12.92 5.23
C ALA A 131 -11.77 14.13 5.49
N GLU A 132 -11.46 14.89 6.54
CA GLU A 132 -12.29 15.97 7.04
C GLU A 132 -11.52 17.29 7.06
N ALA A 133 -12.16 18.36 6.58
CA ALA A 133 -11.62 19.70 6.64
C ALA A 133 -12.75 20.75 6.69
N LYS A 134 -12.72 21.64 7.69
CA LYS A 134 -13.77 22.64 7.93
C LYS A 134 -15.17 21.98 7.97
N SER A 135 -16.03 22.29 7.01
CA SER A 135 -17.39 21.76 6.86
C SER A 135 -17.50 20.68 5.76
N LYS A 136 -16.36 20.21 5.24
CA LYS A 136 -16.29 19.22 4.17
C LYS A 136 -15.78 17.89 4.71
N LYS A 137 -16.43 16.83 4.26
CA LYS A 137 -16.09 15.44 4.56
C LYS A 137 -16.09 14.65 3.27
N ILE A 138 -15.01 13.91 3.04
CA ILE A 138 -14.81 13.09 1.85
C ILE A 138 -14.45 11.68 2.28
N SER A 139 -15.16 10.71 1.72
CA SER A 139 -14.81 9.30 1.85
C SER A 139 -13.77 8.95 0.79
N VAL A 140 -12.53 8.78 1.23
CA VAL A 140 -11.44 8.25 0.42
C VAL A 140 -11.46 6.73 0.53
N ILE A 141 -11.27 6.02 -0.58
CA ILE A 141 -11.20 4.55 -0.60
C ILE A 141 -9.84 4.11 -1.14
N ALA A 142 -9.33 3.00 -0.65
CA ALA A 142 -8.08 2.42 -1.13
C ALA A 142 -8.16 0.90 -1.05
N SER A 143 -7.48 0.21 -1.99
CA SER A 143 -7.28 -1.23 -1.83
C SER A 143 -6.43 -1.51 -0.57
N PRO A 144 -6.52 -2.70 0.04
CA PRO A 144 -5.69 -3.04 1.20
C PRO A 144 -4.20 -2.81 0.97
N ARG A 145 -3.73 -3.12 -0.25
CA ARG A 145 -2.34 -2.89 -0.67
C ARG A 145 -1.99 -1.40 -0.65
N VAL A 146 -2.78 -0.54 -1.29
CA VAL A 146 -2.51 0.91 -1.37
C VAL A 146 -2.60 1.58 0.00
N GLU A 147 -3.60 1.22 0.80
CA GLU A 147 -3.73 1.73 2.18
C GLU A 147 -2.47 1.43 2.99
N ARG A 148 -1.97 0.20 2.88
CA ARG A 148 -0.79 -0.26 3.61
C ARG A 148 0.48 0.49 3.21
N MET A 149 0.65 0.77 1.91
CA MET A 149 1.78 1.57 1.40
C MET A 149 1.79 3.00 1.94
N LEU A 150 0.60 3.56 2.19
CA LEU A 150 0.39 4.93 2.63
C LEU A 150 0.22 5.10 4.15
N ARG A 151 0.44 4.04 4.93
CA ARG A 151 0.46 4.18 6.40
C ARG A 151 1.58 5.10 6.86
N GLY A 152 1.28 5.94 7.84
CA GLY A 152 2.17 6.99 8.33
C GLY A 152 2.49 8.06 7.27
N VAL A 153 1.67 8.18 6.21
CA VAL A 153 1.81 9.22 5.21
C VAL A 153 0.76 10.31 5.44
N ARG A 154 1.19 11.55 5.30
CA ARG A 154 0.31 12.71 5.21
C ARG A 154 0.33 13.23 3.77
N ILE A 155 -0.85 13.27 3.16
CA ILE A 155 -1.07 13.82 1.83
C ILE A 155 -1.42 15.29 1.96
N ASP A 156 -0.69 16.13 1.21
CA ASP A 156 -0.98 17.55 1.01
C ASP A 156 -1.21 17.83 -0.48
N PHE A 157 -1.66 19.04 -0.80
CA PHE A 157 -1.82 19.50 -2.17
C PHE A 157 -0.92 20.71 -2.42
N ASP A 158 -0.01 20.58 -3.39
CA ASP A 158 0.82 21.68 -3.86
C ASP A 158 0.14 22.40 -5.02
N ALA A 159 -0.42 23.56 -4.73
CA ALA A 159 -1.08 24.41 -5.72
C ALA A 159 -0.13 24.93 -6.83
N LYS A 160 1.19 24.97 -6.61
CA LYS A 160 2.16 25.41 -7.63
C LYS A 160 2.39 24.33 -8.68
N GLN A 161 2.47 23.08 -8.23
CA GLN A 161 2.64 21.91 -9.09
C GLN A 161 1.28 21.36 -9.58
N ASN A 162 0.18 21.85 -9.00
CA ASN A 162 -1.17 21.38 -9.21
C ASN A 162 -1.32 19.87 -8.95
N ASP A 163 -0.59 19.39 -7.94
CA ASP A 163 -0.45 17.96 -7.68
C ASP A 163 -0.51 17.62 -6.17
N PHE A 164 -0.84 16.38 -5.88
CA PHE A 164 -0.81 15.85 -4.52
C PHE A 164 0.62 15.44 -4.15
N VAL A 165 1.05 15.86 -2.98
CA VAL A 165 2.38 15.54 -2.45
C VAL A 165 2.23 14.72 -1.18
N ALA A 166 3.09 13.71 -1.02
CA ALA A 166 3.06 12.80 0.11
C ALA A 166 4.32 12.98 0.96
N ALA A 167 4.15 13.15 2.26
CA ALA A 167 5.25 13.18 3.23
C ALA A 167 5.02 12.10 4.31
N ARG A 168 6.06 11.34 4.64
CA ARG A 168 5.99 10.37 5.74
C ARG A 168 6.14 11.11 7.07
N THR A 169 5.17 10.94 7.96
CA THR A 169 5.09 11.56 9.29
C THR A 169 5.78 10.74 10.36
#